data_AF-A0A933ZZY3-F1
#
_entry.id   AF-A0A933ZZY3-F1
#
_cell.length_a   1.000
_cell.length_b   1.000
_cell.length_c   1.000
_cell.angle_alpha   90.00
_cell.angle_beta   90.00
_cell.angle_gamma   90.00
#
_symmetry.space_group_name_H-M   'P 1'
#
loop_
_entity.id
_entity.type
_entity.pdbx_description
1 polymer ?
#
loop_
_entity_poly.entity_id
_entity_poly.type
_entity_poly.pdbx_seq_one_letter_code
_entity_poly.pdbx_strand_id
1 'polypeptide(L)'
;MRKLKRPVEEVRAELLADRATQSIAKRLGLPVEAYVEKVLDYALHPGKQPKLKLLPESVVKARGGNTIARVKKWFAAVRAGKVDLRDPREKDGFEGGQHTAPPPRPRRRRKAK
;
A
#
# COMPACT_ATOMS: atom_id res chain seq x y z
N MET A 1 5.92 23.71 -18.67
CA MET A 1 4.91 22.79 -18.12
C MET A 1 3.52 23.27 -18.53
N ARG A 2 2.65 22.37 -19.00
CA ARG A 2 1.31 22.76 -19.51
C ARG A 2 0.38 23.11 -18.34
N LYS A 3 -0.13 24.34 -18.33
CA LYS A 3 -1.21 24.76 -17.43
C LYS A 3 -2.53 24.10 -17.86
N LEU A 4 -3.47 23.94 -16.93
CA LEU A 4 -4.85 23.56 -17.24
C LEU A 4 -5.42 24.48 -18.33
N LYS A 5 -5.88 23.86 -19.43
CA LYS A 5 -6.58 24.55 -20.52
C LYS A 5 -8.11 24.47 -20.41
N ARG A 6 -8.58 23.52 -19.60
CA ARG A 6 -10.01 23.26 -19.34
C ARG A 6 -10.44 24.01 -18.06
N PRO A 7 -11.72 24.39 -17.93
CA PRO A 7 -12.22 25.05 -16.73
C PRO A 7 -12.08 24.14 -15.50
N VAL A 8 -11.75 24.75 -14.35
CA VAL A 8 -11.40 24.03 -13.13
C VAL A 8 -12.58 23.25 -12.56
N GLU A 9 -13.79 23.79 -12.62
CA GLU A 9 -14.99 23.14 -12.09
C GLU A 9 -15.34 21.84 -12.82
N GLU A 10 -15.19 21.80 -14.14
CA GLU A 10 -15.43 20.57 -14.93
C GLU A 10 -14.40 19.48 -14.58
N VAL A 11 -13.11 19.86 -14.48
CA VAL A 11 -12.04 18.93 -14.15
C VAL A 11 -12.15 18.45 -12.70
N ARG A 12 -12.63 19.31 -11.79
CA ARG A 12 -12.92 18.94 -10.40
C ARG A 12 -13.99 17.85 -10.33
N ALA A 13 -15.12 18.03 -11.02
CA ALA A 13 -16.18 17.03 -11.04
C ALA A 13 -15.71 15.70 -11.65
N GLU A 14 -14.92 15.77 -12.72
CA GLU A 14 -14.33 14.60 -13.38
C GLU A 14 -13.41 13.82 -12.43
N LEU A 15 -12.51 14.53 -11.71
CA LEU A 15 -11.58 13.90 -10.77
C LEU A 15 -12.29 13.33 -9.53
N LEU A 16 -13.36 13.95 -9.06
CA LEU A 16 -14.16 13.42 -7.95
C LEU A 16 -14.86 12.10 -8.32
N ALA A 17 -15.34 11.99 -9.56
CA ALA A 17 -15.98 10.78 -10.08
C ALA A 17 -14.98 9.68 -10.49
N ASP A 18 -13.71 10.03 -10.72
CA ASP A 18 -12.70 9.10 -11.21
C ASP A 18 -12.28 8.05 -10.15
N ARG A 19 -12.42 6.78 -10.52
CA ARG A 19 -12.10 5.63 -9.66
C ARG A 19 -10.62 5.53 -9.32
N ALA A 20 -9.73 5.93 -10.24
CA ALA A 20 -8.30 5.91 -9.98
C ALA A 20 -7.93 6.96 -8.92
N THR A 21 -8.48 8.17 -9.04
CA THR A 21 -8.32 9.27 -8.08
C THR A 21 -8.80 8.88 -6.69
N GLN A 22 -9.98 8.26 -6.58
CA GLN A 22 -10.51 7.74 -5.31
C GLN A 22 -9.58 6.67 -4.70
N SER A 23 -9.05 5.76 -5.52
CA SER A 23 -8.12 4.72 -5.07
C SER A 23 -6.83 5.31 -4.51
N ILE A 24 -6.28 6.32 -5.18
CA ILE A 24 -5.05 6.99 -4.75
C ILE A 24 -5.28 7.77 -3.44
N ALA A 25 -6.37 8.54 -3.34
CA ALA A 25 -6.73 9.26 -2.13
C ALA A 25 -6.82 8.31 -0.92
N LYS A 26 -7.47 7.14 -1.09
CA LYS A 26 -7.55 6.09 -0.07
C LYS A 26 -6.18 5.56 0.35
N ARG A 27 -5.29 5.28 -0.60
CA ARG A 27 -3.91 4.80 -0.31
C ARG A 27 -3.10 5.84 0.46
N LEU A 28 -3.33 7.12 0.18
CA LEU A 28 -2.67 8.22 0.87
C LEU A 28 -3.33 8.58 2.22
N GLY A 29 -4.46 7.96 2.56
CA GLY A 29 -5.22 8.28 3.77
C GLY A 29 -5.79 9.70 3.77
N LEU A 30 -6.08 10.25 2.58
CA LEU A 30 -6.65 11.58 2.41
C LEU A 30 -8.11 11.49 1.96
N PRO A 31 -8.97 12.43 2.38
CA PRO A 31 -10.27 12.65 1.73
C PRO A 31 -10.08 12.90 0.23
N VAL A 32 -11.00 12.40 -0.59
CA VAL A 32 -10.89 12.48 -2.06
C VAL A 32 -10.87 13.94 -2.50
N GLU A 33 -11.72 14.76 -1.91
CA GLU A 33 -11.84 16.21 -2.16
C GLU A 33 -10.50 16.91 -1.87
N ALA A 34 -9.88 16.61 -0.72
CA ALA A 34 -8.60 17.18 -0.35
C ALA A 34 -7.44 16.75 -1.27
N TYR A 35 -7.54 15.56 -1.86
CA TYR A 35 -6.60 15.11 -2.87
C TYR A 35 -6.82 15.83 -4.21
N VAL A 36 -8.07 15.95 -4.66
CA VAL A 36 -8.43 16.67 -5.90
C VAL A 36 -7.97 18.11 -5.87
N GLU A 37 -8.17 18.83 -4.76
CA GLU A 37 -7.69 20.21 -4.63
C GLU A 37 -6.16 20.33 -4.76
N LYS A 38 -5.41 19.36 -4.24
CA LYS A 38 -3.94 19.36 -4.40
C LYS A 38 -3.52 19.12 -5.85
N VAL A 39 -4.22 18.25 -6.56
CA VAL A 39 -3.97 17.97 -7.98
C VAL A 39 -4.26 19.22 -8.82
N LEU A 40 -5.38 19.88 -8.56
CA LEU A 40 -5.76 21.13 -9.25
C LEU A 40 -4.80 22.27 -8.94
N ASP A 41 -4.41 22.47 -7.66
CA ASP A 41 -3.43 23.48 -7.26
C ASP A 41 -2.10 23.29 -7.97
N TYR A 42 -1.63 22.05 -8.09
CA TYR A 42 -0.40 21.74 -8.82
C TYR A 42 -0.53 22.01 -10.33
N ALA A 43 -1.65 21.62 -10.94
CA ALA A 43 -1.87 21.80 -12.37
C ALA A 43 -2.08 23.28 -12.77
N LEU A 44 -2.59 24.11 -11.86
CA LEU A 44 -2.70 25.57 -12.00
C LEU A 44 -1.36 26.28 -11.77
N HIS A 45 -0.55 25.77 -10.83
CA HIS A 45 0.73 26.36 -10.43
C HIS A 45 1.91 25.40 -10.68
N PRO A 46 2.20 25.01 -11.93
CA PRO A 46 3.23 24.02 -12.22
C PRO A 46 4.66 24.50 -11.89
N GLY A 47 4.87 25.81 -11.69
CA GLY A 47 6.15 26.37 -11.23
C GLY A 47 6.30 26.41 -9.71
N LYS A 48 5.28 26.01 -8.94
CA LYS A 48 5.31 26.02 -7.48
C LYS A 48 6.27 24.94 -7.01
N GLN A 49 7.36 25.36 -6.37
CA GLN A 49 8.32 24.40 -5.82
C GLN A 49 7.68 23.62 -4.66
N PRO A 50 7.93 22.30 -4.57
CA PRO A 50 7.44 21.51 -3.45
C PRO A 50 8.06 22.02 -2.16
N LYS A 51 7.21 22.29 -1.15
CA LYS A 51 7.68 22.68 0.17
C LYS A 51 8.19 21.45 0.91
N LEU A 52 9.50 21.24 0.90
CA LEU A 52 10.13 20.21 1.72
C LEU A 52 10.13 20.65 3.17
N LYS A 53 9.55 19.83 4.06
CA LYS A 53 9.59 20.07 5.49
C LYS A 53 10.58 19.10 6.12
N LEU A 54 11.70 19.61 6.63
CA LEU A 54 12.57 18.83 7.49
C LEU A 54 11.84 18.61 8.82
N LEU A 55 11.65 17.34 9.17
CA LEU A 55 11.07 16.94 10.46
C LEU A 55 12.14 16.20 11.26
N PRO A 56 12.30 16.51 12.56
CA PRO A 56 13.17 15.73 13.41
C PRO A 56 12.60 14.31 13.58
N GLU A 57 13.49 13.34 13.80
CA GLU A 57 13.13 11.92 13.84
C GLU A 57 12.12 11.59 14.94
N SER A 58 12.13 12.33 16.07
CA SER A 58 11.14 12.22 17.14
C SER A 58 9.72 12.51 16.67
N VAL A 59 9.54 13.54 15.83
CA VAL A 59 8.24 13.92 15.27
C VAL A 59 7.79 12.92 14.21
N VAL A 60 8.71 12.41 13.39
CA VAL A 60 8.40 11.35 12.41
C VAL A 60 7.91 10.10 13.14
N LYS A 61 8.60 9.70 14.21
CA LYS A 61 8.21 8.55 15.05
C LYS A 61 6.84 8.74 15.69
N ALA A 62 6.57 9.92 16.26
CA ALA A 62 5.28 10.25 16.89
C ALA A 62 4.11 10.19 15.89
N ARG A 63 4.35 10.50 14.61
CA ARG A 63 3.36 10.42 13.53
C ARG A 63 3.20 9.02 12.93
N GLY A 64 3.83 8.00 13.52
CA GLY A 64 3.83 6.64 12.99
C GLY A 64 4.71 6.44 11.75
N GLY A 65 5.55 7.42 11.41
CA GLY A 65 6.49 7.34 10.30
C GLY A 65 7.65 6.36 10.56
N ASN A 66 8.33 5.97 9.49
CA ASN A 66 9.47 5.06 9.58
C ASN A 66 10.74 5.84 9.96
N THR A 67 11.36 5.47 11.08
CA THR A 67 12.65 6.00 11.54
C THR A 67 13.81 5.30 10.84
N ILE A 68 15.00 5.92 10.87
CA ILE A 68 16.21 5.35 10.23
C ILE A 68 16.51 3.97 10.82
N ALA A 69 16.42 3.85 12.14
CA ALA A 69 16.62 2.58 12.83
C ALA A 69 15.63 1.49 12.40
N ARG A 70 14.34 1.85 12.23
CA ARG A 70 13.29 0.91 11.79
C ARG A 70 13.52 0.45 10.36
N VAL A 71 13.90 1.36 9.47
CA VAL A 71 14.23 1.04 8.07
C VAL A 71 15.46 0.15 7.99
N LYS A 72 16.54 0.45 8.74
CA LYS A 72 17.73 -0.41 8.81
C LYS A 72 17.40 -1.82 9.29
N LYS A 73 16.57 -1.95 10.33
CA LYS A 73 16.11 -3.25 10.84
C LYS A 73 15.30 -4.01 9.79
N TRP A 74 14.44 -3.31 9.04
CA TRP A 74 13.69 -3.91 7.94
C TRP A 74 14.61 -4.42 6.83
N PHE A 75 15.61 -3.64 6.40
CA PHE A 75 16.60 -4.09 5.41
C PHE A 75 17.39 -5.32 5.87
N ALA A 76 17.76 -5.38 7.16
CA ALA A 76 18.41 -6.58 7.71
C ALA A 76 17.49 -7.80 7.66
N ALA A 77 16.19 -7.63 7.91
CA ALA A 77 15.20 -8.71 7.82
C ALA A 77 14.98 -9.17 6.37
N VAL A 78 14.94 -8.25 5.40
CA VAL A 78 14.90 -8.55 3.96
C VAL A 78 16.13 -9.36 3.56
N ARG A 79 17.33 -8.92 3.94
CA ARG A 79 18.58 -9.64 3.66
C ARG A 79 18.59 -11.05 4.27
N ALA A 80 17.96 -11.22 5.43
CA ALA A 80 17.84 -12.51 6.09
C ALA A 80 16.73 -13.41 5.51
N GLY A 81 16.02 -12.99 4.46
CA GLY A 81 14.92 -13.74 3.86
C GLY A 81 13.65 -13.82 4.72
N LYS A 82 13.54 -12.99 5.77
CA LYS A 82 12.40 -12.99 6.70
C LYS A 82 11.22 -12.15 6.23
N VAL A 83 11.42 -11.34 5.18
CA VAL A 83 10.40 -10.49 4.59
C VAL A 83 10.05 -11.06 3.23
N ASP A 84 8.82 -11.53 3.09
CA ASP A 84 8.29 -11.95 1.80
C ASP A 84 7.91 -10.70 0.98
N LEU A 85 8.58 -10.51 -0.15
CA LEU A 85 8.40 -9.36 -1.03
C LEU A 85 7.41 -9.66 -2.18
N ARG A 86 6.92 -10.90 -2.30
CA ARG A 86 5.98 -11.30 -3.36
C ARG A 86 4.63 -10.62 -3.17
N ASP A 87 3.94 -10.38 -4.28
CA ASP A 87 2.55 -9.90 -4.23
C ASP A 87 1.69 -10.97 -3.52
N PRO A 88 0.74 -10.59 -2.65
CA PRO A 88 -0.19 -11.54 -2.05
C PRO A 88 -0.91 -12.46 -3.05
N ARG A 89 -1.05 -12.04 -4.32
CA ARG A 89 -1.65 -12.82 -5.41
C ARG A 89 -0.73 -13.89 -6.00
N GLU A 90 0.57 -13.80 -5.75
CA GLU A 90 1.59 -14.77 -6.18
C GLU A 90 1.85 -15.85 -5.12
N LYS A 91 1.24 -15.72 -3.94
CA LYS A 91 1.35 -16.71 -2.86
C LYS A 91 0.41 -17.88 -3.17
N ASP A 92 0.99 -19.07 -3.29
CA ASP A 92 0.26 -20.29 -3.58
C ASP A 92 -0.58 -20.75 -2.36
N GLY A 93 -1.70 -21.43 -2.61
CA GLY A 93 -2.59 -21.98 -1.58
C GLY A 93 -1.95 -23.04 -0.69
N PHE A 94 -0.76 -23.56 -1.05
CA PHE A 94 0.04 -24.45 -0.21
C PHE A 94 0.76 -23.74 0.94
N GLU A 95 0.97 -22.43 0.86
CA GLU A 95 1.70 -21.67 1.90
C GLU A 95 0.82 -21.30 3.10
N GLY A 96 -0.49 -21.56 3.04
CA GLY A 96 -1.49 -21.12 4.02
C GLY A 96 -1.91 -22.11 5.11
N GLY A 97 -1.40 -23.35 5.13
CA GLY A 97 -1.92 -24.38 6.03
C GLY A 97 -0.83 -25.19 6.72
N GLN A 98 -0.86 -25.22 8.06
CA GLN A 98 -0.25 -26.30 8.84
C GLN A 98 -0.77 -27.63 8.28
N HIS A 99 0.10 -28.41 7.64
CA HIS A 99 -0.19 -29.78 7.25
C HIS A 99 -0.37 -30.62 8.53
N THR A 100 -1.57 -30.62 9.12
CA THR A 100 -1.96 -31.70 10.01
C THR A 100 -2.24 -32.90 9.11
N ALA A 101 -1.33 -33.87 9.16
CA ALA A 101 -1.51 -35.15 8.48
C ALA A 101 -2.90 -35.72 8.85
N PRO A 102 -3.72 -36.16 7.87
CA PRO A 102 -4.97 -36.81 8.19
C PRO A 102 -4.69 -38.07 9.03
N PRO A 103 -5.47 -38.35 10.09
CA PRO A 103 -5.21 -39.47 10.98
C PRO A 103 -5.21 -40.79 10.19
N PRO A 104 -4.33 -41.74 10.55
CA PRO A 104 -4.19 -42.99 9.80
C PRO A 104 -5.51 -43.76 9.80
N ARG A 105 -6.01 -44.10 8.61
CA ARG A 105 -7.22 -44.91 8.45
C ARG A 105 -7.00 -46.29 9.09
N PRO A 106 -7.94 -46.80 9.90
CA PRO A 106 -7.79 -48.12 10.50
C PRO A 106 -7.77 -49.20 9.42
N ARG A 107 -6.74 -50.06 9.46
CA ARG A 107 -6.61 -51.23 8.58
C ARG A 107 -7.82 -52.15 8.80
N ARG A 108 -8.69 -52.28 7.80
CA ARG A 108 -9.73 -53.31 7.77
C ARG A 108 -9.06 -54.69 7.82
N ARG A 109 -9.14 -55.38 8.96
CA ARG A 109 -8.82 -56.81 9.03
C ARG A 109 -9.80 -57.55 8.10
N ARG A 110 -9.30 -58.10 7.00
CA ARG A 110 -10.03 -59.11 6.24
C ARG A 110 -10.19 -60.33 7.15
N LYS A 111 -11.43 -60.70 7.48
CA LYS A 111 -11.70 -62.00 8.11
C LYS A 111 -11.36 -63.08 7.09
N ALA A 112 -10.50 -64.01 7.48
CA ALA A 112 -10.24 -65.23 6.72
C ALA A 112 -11.46 -66.15 6.81
N LYS A 113 -11.61 -66.93 5.76
CA LYS A 113 -12.70 -67.85 5.43
C LYS A 113 -12.85 -68.97 6.46
#